data_AF-A0A8S3GUU7-F1
#
_entry.id   AF-A0A8S3GUU7-F1
#
_cell.length_a   1.000
_cell.length_b   1.000
_cell.length_c   1.000
_cell.angle_alpha   90.00
_cell.angle_beta   90.00
_cell.angle_gamma   90.00
#
_symmetry.space_group_name_H-M   'P 1'
#
loop_
_entity.id
_entity.type
_entity.pdbx_description
1 polymer ?
#
loop_
_entity_poly.entity_id
_entity_poly.type
_entity_poly.pdbx_seq_one_letter_code
_entity_poly.pdbx_strand_id
1 'polypeptide(L)'
;DDFPYSIKCIYLLRPNSWMQRAISRITILNEITCSHPLIVCRTLAELHEHLDASQLSKDLAGLIDFRLFEWIERRAAIEKLTQSIHELSEMLLVFMKQCDEIEFPNAVESTQQLLLQHSTQKNELEQELRRIKILFD
;
A
#
# COMPACT_ATOMS: atom_id res chain seq x y z
N ASP A 1 -0.38 -3.52 -11.72
CA ASP A 1 0.61 -4.11 -12.63
C ASP A 1 1.99 -3.48 -12.62
N ASP A 2 2.29 -2.43 -11.83
CA ASP A 2 3.67 -1.97 -11.70
C ASP A 2 4.11 -1.95 -10.23
N PHE A 3 5.11 -2.78 -9.91
CA PHE A 3 5.86 -2.62 -8.67
C PHE A 3 6.67 -1.32 -8.82
N PRO A 4 6.62 -0.38 -7.86
CA PRO A 4 7.14 0.98 -8.04
C PRO A 4 8.66 1.07 -8.24
N TYR A 5 9.38 -0.04 -8.06
CA TYR A 5 10.83 -0.12 -8.17
C TYR A 5 11.26 -1.32 -9.01
N SER A 6 12.25 -1.12 -9.88
CA SER A 6 12.86 -2.22 -10.63
C SER A 6 13.50 -3.24 -9.67
N ILE A 7 13.16 -4.52 -9.83
CA ILE A 7 13.78 -5.62 -9.08
C ILE A 7 15.28 -5.62 -9.42
N LYS A 8 16.16 -5.65 -8.42
CA LYS A 8 17.62 -5.64 -8.66
C LYS A 8 18.23 -7.04 -8.73
N CYS A 9 17.71 -7.97 -7.94
CA CYS A 9 18.23 -9.32 -7.82
C CYS A 9 17.17 -10.22 -7.15
N ILE A 10 17.23 -11.52 -7.45
CA ILE A 10 16.39 -12.55 -6.83
C ILE A 10 17.30 -13.54 -6.13
N TYR A 11 17.09 -13.76 -4.82
CA TYR A 11 17.77 -14.78 -4.04
C TYR A 11 16.87 -15.99 -3.86
N LEU A 12 17.37 -17.18 -4.21
CA LEU A 12 16.65 -18.45 -4.06
C LEU A 12 17.38 -19.34 -3.07
N LEU A 13 16.76 -19.61 -1.93
CA LEU A 13 17.28 -20.57 -0.95
C LEU A 13 16.82 -22.00 -1.30
N ARG A 14 17.76 -22.93 -1.46
CA ARG A 14 17.41 -24.34 -1.74
C ARG A 14 16.84 -25.03 -0.50
N PRO A 15 15.76 -25.81 -0.63
CA PRO A 15 15.20 -26.57 0.47
C PRO A 15 16.07 -27.79 0.78
N ASN A 16 16.34 -28.02 2.08
CA ASN A 16 17.26 -29.06 2.56
C ASN A 16 16.68 -30.49 2.59
N SER A 17 15.41 -30.69 2.20
CA SER A 17 14.72 -31.99 2.29
C SER A 17 14.64 -32.72 0.95
N TRP A 18 14.97 -34.02 0.97
CA TRP A 18 14.85 -34.98 -0.13
C TRP A 18 13.46 -34.99 -0.82
N MET A 19 12.39 -34.60 -0.11
CA MET A 19 11.03 -34.60 -0.63
C MET A 19 10.70 -33.45 -1.60
N GLN A 20 11.61 -32.49 -1.81
CA GLN A 20 11.45 -31.46 -2.85
C GLN A 20 12.24 -31.77 -4.13
N ARG A 21 12.82 -32.97 -4.26
CA ARG A 21 13.48 -33.41 -5.52
C ARG A 21 12.53 -33.44 -6.72
N ALA A 22 11.21 -33.42 -6.54
CA ALA A 22 10.26 -33.19 -7.64
C ALA A 22 10.17 -31.72 -8.10
N ILE A 23 10.52 -30.76 -7.25
CA ILE A 23 10.65 -29.32 -7.59
C ILE A 23 12.01 -29.05 -8.27
N SER A 24 12.91 -30.03 -8.32
CA SER A 24 14.25 -29.93 -8.94
C SER A 24 14.24 -29.75 -10.46
N ARG A 25 13.08 -29.67 -11.11
CA ARG A 25 13.02 -29.15 -12.49
C ARG A 25 13.07 -27.62 -12.45
N ILE A 26 14.32 -27.17 -12.44
CA ILE A 26 14.86 -25.88 -12.92
C ILE A 26 14.12 -25.31 -14.16
N THR A 27 13.30 -26.09 -14.85
CA THR A 27 12.38 -25.69 -15.92
C THR A 27 11.38 -24.59 -15.50
N ILE A 28 10.77 -24.63 -14.31
CA ILE A 28 9.74 -23.64 -13.93
C ILE A 28 10.38 -22.26 -13.68
N LEU A 29 11.61 -22.21 -13.18
CA LEU A 29 12.35 -20.96 -12.99
C LEU A 29 12.96 -20.40 -14.29
N ASN A 30 13.24 -21.26 -15.28
CA ASN A 30 13.73 -20.80 -16.58
C ASN A 30 12.58 -20.33 -17.51
N GLU A 31 11.34 -20.80 -17.28
CA GLU A 31 10.15 -20.25 -17.95
C GLU A 31 9.75 -18.88 -17.40
N ILE A 32 10.05 -18.61 -16.12
CA ILE A 32 10.08 -17.24 -15.62
C ILE A 32 11.36 -16.63 -16.16
N THR A 33 11.26 -16.00 -17.33
CA THR A 33 12.31 -15.14 -17.90
C THR A 33 12.50 -13.95 -16.95
N CYS A 34 13.17 -14.18 -15.83
CA CYS A 34 13.56 -13.15 -14.91
C CYS A 34 14.65 -12.35 -15.61
N SER A 35 14.32 -11.15 -16.08
CA SER A 35 15.29 -10.17 -16.60
C SER A 35 16.31 -9.70 -15.55
N HIS A 36 16.35 -10.32 -14.37
CA HIS A 36 17.09 -9.91 -13.20
C HIS A 36 18.06 -11.01 -12.75
N PRO A 37 19.24 -10.64 -12.20
CA PRO A 37 20.20 -11.60 -11.67
C PRO A 37 19.58 -12.54 -10.64
N LEU A 38 19.74 -13.85 -10.84
CA LEU A 38 19.28 -14.90 -9.93
C LEU A 38 20.48 -15.50 -9.18
N ILE A 39 20.47 -15.42 -7.85
CA ILE A 39 21.50 -16.00 -6.97
C ILE A 39 20.89 -17.16 -6.20
N VAL A 40 21.41 -18.36 -6.39
CA VAL A 40 20.89 -19.58 -5.76
C VAL A 40 21.76 -19.97 -4.58
N CYS A 41 21.27 -19.74 -3.37
CA CYS A 41 21.94 -20.07 -2.11
C CYS A 41 21.60 -21.52 -1.69
N ARG A 42 22.60 -22.31 -1.36
CA ARG A 42 22.46 -23.69 -0.87
C ARG A 42 22.28 -23.77 0.64
N THR A 43 22.76 -22.77 1.36
CA THR A 43 22.70 -22.69 2.82
C THR A 43 22.32 -21.29 3.25
N LEU A 44 21.86 -21.14 4.50
CA LEU A 44 21.65 -19.82 5.10
C LEU A 44 22.97 -19.04 5.18
N ALA A 45 24.11 -19.68 5.44
CA ALA A 45 25.40 -19.00 5.47
C ALA A 45 25.72 -18.29 4.14
N GLU A 46 25.48 -18.96 3.00
CA GLU A 46 25.65 -18.39 1.66
C GLU A 46 24.68 -17.22 1.39
N LEU A 47 23.48 -17.24 1.98
CA LEU A 47 22.55 -16.11 1.91
C LEU A 47 23.09 -14.90 2.70
N HIS A 48 23.65 -15.13 3.88
CA HIS A 48 24.23 -14.09 4.75
C HIS A 48 25.55 -13.50 4.21
N GLU A 49 26.21 -14.14 3.24
CA GLU A 49 27.32 -13.53 2.48
C GLU A 49 26.85 -12.39 1.57
N HIS A 50 25.57 -12.39 1.18
CA HIS A 50 24.99 -11.42 0.26
C HIS A 50 24.07 -10.40 0.95
N LEU A 51 23.45 -10.79 2.06
CA LEU A 51 22.45 -10.00 2.79
C LEU A 51 22.81 -9.91 4.27
N ASP A 52 22.68 -8.72 4.83
CA ASP A 52 22.88 -8.51 6.26
C ASP A 52 21.72 -9.11 7.06
N ALA A 53 22.02 -9.72 8.21
CA ALA A 53 21.01 -10.30 9.10
C ALA A 53 19.93 -9.28 9.53
N SER A 54 20.27 -7.99 9.60
CA SER A 54 19.32 -6.89 9.87
C SER A 54 18.21 -6.72 8.82
N GLN A 55 18.39 -7.29 7.63
CA GLN A 55 17.44 -7.22 6.52
C GLN A 55 16.58 -8.48 6.38
N LEU A 56 16.82 -9.50 7.21
CA LEU A 56 16.18 -10.81 7.13
C LEU A 56 15.26 -11.05 8.33
N SER A 57 14.19 -11.82 8.12
CA SER A 57 13.34 -12.29 9.20
C SER A 57 14.05 -13.36 10.04
N LYS A 58 13.61 -13.55 11.29
CA LYS A 58 14.14 -14.59 12.19
C LYS A 58 14.09 -16.00 11.59
N ASP A 59 13.08 -16.30 10.77
CA ASP A 59 12.94 -17.59 10.07
C ASP A 59 14.10 -17.86 9.08
N LEU A 60 14.78 -16.80 8.63
CA LEU A 60 15.97 -16.84 7.77
C LEU A 60 17.26 -16.54 8.56
N ALA A 61 17.24 -16.75 9.88
CA ALA A 61 18.32 -16.41 10.80
C ALA A 61 18.70 -14.91 10.79
N GLY A 62 17.72 -14.04 10.53
CA GLY A 62 17.87 -12.59 10.61
C GLY A 62 17.38 -11.98 11.93
N LEU A 63 17.33 -10.65 11.97
CA LEU A 63 16.97 -9.87 13.16
C LEU A 63 15.54 -9.33 13.15
N ILE A 64 14.86 -9.36 11.99
CA ILE A 64 13.50 -8.82 11.84
C ILE A 64 12.48 -9.80 12.46
N ASP A 65 11.74 -9.32 13.45
CA ASP A 65 10.62 -10.06 14.03
C ASP A 65 9.38 -9.93 13.13
N PHE A 66 9.29 -10.78 12.11
CA PHE A 66 8.18 -10.75 11.16
C PHE A 66 7.00 -11.57 11.70
N ARG A 67 5.85 -10.90 11.87
CA ARG A 67 4.58 -11.55 12.22
C ARG A 67 3.59 -11.38 11.08
N LEU A 68 3.33 -12.47 10.35
CA LEU A 68 2.49 -12.43 9.14
C LEU A 68 1.12 -11.82 9.40
N PHE A 69 0.45 -12.23 10.47
CA PHE A 69 -0.90 -11.75 10.80
C PHE A 69 -0.91 -10.23 11.03
N GLU A 70 0.00 -9.71 11.84
CA GLU A 70 0.14 -8.28 12.09
C GLU A 70 0.50 -7.51 10.81
N TRP A 71 1.36 -8.07 9.95
CA TRP A 71 1.69 -7.45 8.68
C TRP A 71 0.47 -7.32 7.77
N ILE A 72 -0.35 -8.39 7.68
CA ILE A 72 -1.61 -8.37 6.90
C ILE A 72 -2.57 -7.32 7.47
N GLU A 73 -2.77 -7.32 8.79
CA GLU A 73 -3.66 -6.37 9.46
C GLU A 73 -3.23 -4.92 9.22
N ARG A 74 -1.93 -4.63 9.39
CA ARG A 74 -1.36 -3.30 9.10
C ARG A 74 -1.51 -2.91 7.63
N ARG A 75 -1.30 -3.85 6.70
CA ARG A 75 -1.49 -3.62 5.26
C ARG A 75 -2.94 -3.26 4.95
N ALA A 76 -3.90 -4.01 5.46
CA ALA A 76 -5.32 -3.74 5.29
C ALA A 76 -5.73 -2.38 5.88
N ALA A 77 -5.17 -2.02 7.05
CA ALA A 77 -5.42 -0.71 7.65
C ALA A 77 -4.91 0.44 6.77
N ILE A 78 -3.70 0.32 6.20
CA ILE A 78 -3.13 1.32 5.27
C ILE A 78 -3.98 1.45 4.00
N GLU A 79 -4.41 0.32 3.43
CA GLU A 79 -5.26 0.32 2.23
C GLU A 79 -6.60 1.01 2.51
N LYS A 80 -7.23 0.73 3.66
CA LYS A 80 -8.45 1.41 4.09
C LYS A 80 -8.26 2.92 4.27
N LEU A 81 -7.14 3.35 4.87
CA LEU A 81 -6.82 4.76 5.00
C LEU A 81 -6.68 5.43 3.63
N THR A 82 -5.97 4.78 2.72
CA THR A 82 -5.77 5.27 1.35
C THR A 82 -7.11 5.47 0.65
N GLN A 83 -8.02 4.51 0.78
CA GLN A 83 -9.38 4.60 0.22
C GLN A 83 -10.17 5.77 0.83
N SER A 84 -10.17 5.92 2.17
CA SER A 84 -10.90 7.02 2.81
C SER A 84 -10.34 8.41 2.47
N ILE A 85 -9.02 8.55 2.32
CA ILE A 85 -8.39 9.79 1.85
C ILE A 85 -8.80 10.09 0.42
N HIS A 86 -8.87 9.06 -0.43
CA HIS A 86 -9.29 9.23 -1.82
C HIS A 86 -10.74 9.74 -1.90
N GLU A 87 -11.67 9.12 -1.17
CA GLU A 87 -13.07 9.55 -1.09
C GLU A 87 -13.20 11.00 -0.57
N LEU A 88 -12.45 11.35 0.48
CA LEU A 88 -12.41 12.73 0.99
C LEU A 88 -11.92 13.71 -0.07
N SER A 89 -10.87 13.33 -0.82
CA SER A 89 -10.34 14.16 -1.91
C SER A 89 -11.37 14.37 -3.01
N GLU A 90 -12.14 13.35 -3.39
CA GLU A 90 -13.19 13.49 -4.39
C GLU A 90 -14.30 14.44 -3.92
N MET A 91 -14.76 14.28 -2.67
CA MET A 91 -15.77 15.19 -2.09
C MET A 91 -15.27 16.64 -2.06
N LEU A 92 -13.99 16.86 -1.70
CA LEU A 92 -13.36 18.18 -1.72
C LEU A 92 -13.34 18.79 -3.13
N LEU A 93 -12.95 18.01 -4.14
CA LEU A 93 -12.91 18.47 -5.52
C LEU A 93 -14.30 18.84 -6.04
N VAL A 94 -15.33 18.04 -5.72
CA VAL A 94 -16.72 18.35 -6.07
C VAL A 94 -17.17 19.65 -5.42
N PHE A 95 -16.87 19.84 -4.13
CA PHE A 95 -17.19 21.09 -3.42
C PHE A 95 -16.49 22.30 -4.02
N MET A 96 -15.18 22.20 -4.31
CA MET A 96 -14.43 23.29 -4.95
C MET A 96 -15.01 23.65 -6.32
N LYS A 97 -15.33 22.65 -7.14
CA LYS A 97 -15.96 22.86 -8.43
C LYS A 97 -17.31 23.58 -8.31
N GLN A 98 -18.14 23.19 -7.34
CA GLN A 98 -19.39 23.88 -7.06
C GLN A 98 -19.16 25.33 -6.61
N CYS A 99 -18.15 25.61 -5.80
CA CYS A 99 -17.81 26.99 -5.42
C CYS A 99 -17.33 27.83 -6.62
N ASP A 100 -16.54 27.25 -7.52
CA ASP A 100 -15.96 27.96 -8.66
C ASP A 100 -16.98 28.21 -9.80
N GLU A 101 -17.95 27.31 -9.99
CA GLU A 101 -18.92 27.39 -11.09
C GLU A 101 -20.17 28.25 -10.78
N ILE A 102 -20.37 28.67 -9.53
CA ILE A 102 -21.60 29.39 -9.14
C ILE A 102 -21.40 30.91 -9.20
N GLU A 103 -22.09 31.54 -10.15
CA GLU A 103 -22.32 32.99 -10.13
C GLU A 103 -23.30 33.34 -9.00
N PHE A 104 -22.97 34.37 -8.20
CA PHE A 104 -23.84 34.80 -7.11
C PHE A 104 -25.21 35.28 -7.64
N PRO A 105 -26.33 34.74 -7.15
CA PRO A 105 -27.64 35.18 -7.59
C PRO A 105 -27.92 36.62 -7.15
N ASN A 106 -28.50 37.42 -8.04
CA ASN A 106 -28.77 38.85 -7.82
C ASN A 106 -29.75 39.16 -6.67
N ALA A 107 -30.39 38.15 -6.08
CA ALA A 107 -31.31 38.29 -4.94
C ALA A 107 -30.63 37.91 -3.62
N VAL A 108 -30.81 38.74 -2.59
CA VAL A 108 -30.24 38.55 -1.25
C VAL A 108 -30.67 37.22 -0.62
N GLU A 109 -31.94 36.84 -0.77
CA GLU A 109 -32.49 35.59 -0.24
C GLU A 109 -31.88 34.36 -0.91
N SER A 110 -31.71 34.39 -2.24
CA SER A 110 -31.06 33.31 -3.00
C SER A 110 -29.58 33.18 -2.67
N THR A 111 -28.88 34.29 -2.44
CA THR A 111 -27.47 34.28 -2.00
C THR A 111 -27.35 33.68 -0.59
N GLN A 112 -28.27 34.02 0.31
CA GLN A 112 -28.30 33.46 1.66
C GLN A 112 -28.54 31.94 1.66
N GLN A 113 -29.45 31.45 0.81
CA GLN A 113 -29.68 30.02 0.64
C GLN A 113 -28.44 29.29 0.10
N LEU A 114 -27.75 29.89 -0.88
CA LEU A 114 -26.52 29.35 -1.44
C LEU A 114 -25.40 29.23 -0.39
N LEU A 115 -25.21 30.28 0.42
CA LEU A 115 -24.21 30.27 1.49
C LEU A 115 -24.52 29.21 2.56
N LEU A 116 -25.80 29.00 2.89
CA LEU A 116 -26.23 27.93 3.79
C LEU A 116 -25.87 26.55 3.23
N GLN A 117 -26.09 26.32 1.93
CA GLN A 117 -25.72 25.05 1.26
C GLN A 117 -24.22 24.80 1.28
N HIS A 118 -23.40 25.81 0.98
CA HIS A 118 -21.94 25.67 1.09
C HIS A 118 -21.49 25.41 2.52
N SER A 119 -22.13 26.06 3.50
CA SER A 119 -21.82 25.84 4.92
C SER A 119 -22.17 24.43 5.38
N THR A 120 -23.26 23.83 4.89
CA THR A 120 -23.61 22.44 5.21
C THR A 120 -22.62 21.47 4.58
N GLN A 121 -22.28 21.63 3.30
CA GLN A 121 -21.32 20.77 2.61
C GLN A 121 -19.91 20.84 3.24
N LYS A 122 -19.47 22.05 3.62
CA LYS A 122 -18.21 22.22 4.36
C LYS A 122 -18.24 21.44 5.69
N ASN A 123 -19.35 21.49 6.43
CA ASN A 123 -19.47 20.77 7.69
C ASN A 123 -19.42 19.25 7.50
N GLU A 124 -20.02 18.72 6.43
CA GLU A 124 -19.93 17.31 6.06
C GLU A 124 -18.47 16.89 5.80
N LEU A 125 -17.71 17.68 5.04
CA LEU A 125 -16.28 17.45 4.81
C LEU A 125 -15.46 17.45 6.11
N GLU A 126 -15.73 18.39 7.01
CA GLU A 126 -15.06 18.45 8.31
C GLU A 126 -15.43 17.27 9.23
N GLN A 127 -16.62 16.69 9.08
CA GLN A 127 -17.03 15.50 9.81
C GLN A 127 -16.35 14.25 9.27
N GLU A 128 -16.26 14.10 7.95
CA GLU A 128 -15.56 12.98 7.33
C GLU A 128 -14.07 13.00 7.65
N LEU A 129 -13.42 14.16 7.62
CA LEU A 129 -12.03 14.29 8.07
C LEU A 129 -11.85 13.87 9.54
N ARG A 130 -12.76 14.28 10.43
CA ARG A 130 -12.74 13.89 11.85
C ARG A 130 -12.96 12.39 12.03
N ARG A 131 -13.87 11.80 11.25
CA ARG A 131 -14.14 10.36 11.27
C ARG A 131 -12.91 9.55 10.87
N ILE A 132 -12.23 9.95 9.79
CA ILE A 132 -10.97 9.32 9.36
C ILE A 132 -9.95 9.42 10.50
N LYS A 133 -9.77 10.60 11.09
CA LYS A 133 -8.82 10.76 12.20
C LYS A 133 -9.09 9.81 13.37
N ILE A 134 -10.35 9.67 13.81
CA ILE A 134 -10.73 8.77 14.91
C ILE A 134 -10.53 7.28 14.55
N LEU A 135 -10.72 6.91 13.29
CA LEU A 135 -10.56 5.51 12.86
C LEU A 135 -9.09 5.04 12.82
N PHE A 136 -8.14 5.98 12.83
CA PHE A 136 -6.71 5.70 12.64
C PHE A 136 -5.80 6.24 13.77
N ASP A 137 -6.36 6.91 14.78
CA ASP A 137 -5.72 7.21 16.09
C ASP A 137 -5.91 6.04 17.07
#